data_AF-A0A7X8PLU4-F1
#
_entry.id   AF-A0A7X8PLU4-F1
#
_cell.length_a   1.000
_cell.length_b   1.000
_cell.length_c   1.000
_cell.angle_alpha   90.00
_cell.angle_beta   90.00
_cell.angle_gamma   90.00
#
_symmetry.space_group_name_H-M   'P 1'
#
loop_
_entity.id
_entity.type
_entity.pdbx_description
1 polymer ?
#
loop_
_entity_poly.entity_id
_entity_poly.type
_entity_poly.pdbx_seq_one_letter_code
_entity_poly.pdbx_strand_id
1 'polypeptide(L)'
;MIRREDTQLKPLIVWDVDDVLNNLTYEWFDEFETLNRTGITYEKLSENPPDRLLGISRESYLESLDDFRMRRITSLKPVEETMQWFIRHGNKFRHAALTATPFRCAPASAQWVIKHYGNWIRTFHFVPSPRKDDQIVRYHENKLELLSEIAEVSLFIDDSETNLILAESAGINSLAFPRPWNRNRDLNLFEYLEKITLNNFAKNPAEHRAQP
;
A
#
# COMPACT_ATOMS: atom_id res chain seq x y z
N MET A 1 -19.50 -4.05 -34.21
CA MET A 1 -19.21 -2.64 -33.87
C MET A 1 -20.04 -2.31 -32.64
N ILE A 2 -19.48 -2.50 -31.44
CA ILE A 2 -20.19 -2.22 -30.18
C ILE A 2 -20.18 -0.70 -30.02
N ARG A 3 -21.37 -0.09 -29.90
CA ARG A 3 -21.51 1.33 -29.62
C ARG A 3 -20.80 1.63 -28.30
N ARG A 4 -19.79 2.51 -28.33
CA ARG A 4 -19.28 3.15 -27.12
C ARG A 4 -20.38 4.09 -26.64
N GLU A 5 -21.24 3.59 -25.76
CA GLU A 5 -21.88 4.47 -24.78
C GLU A 5 -20.75 5.20 -24.04
N ASP A 6 -20.98 6.45 -23.67
CA ASP A 6 -20.06 7.27 -22.85
C ASP A 6 -19.68 6.50 -21.58
N THR A 7 -18.65 5.65 -21.65
CA THR A 7 -18.10 4.99 -20.49
C THR A 7 -17.27 6.02 -19.77
N GLN A 8 -17.91 6.77 -18.87
CA GLN A 8 -17.21 7.55 -17.86
C GLN A 8 -16.13 6.64 -17.26
N LEU A 9 -14.87 7.03 -17.37
CA LEU A 9 -13.76 6.24 -16.86
C LEU A 9 -13.99 6.02 -15.36
N LYS A 10 -13.98 4.75 -14.94
CA LYS A 10 -14.10 4.41 -13.52
C LYS A 10 -12.95 5.09 -12.75
N PRO A 11 -13.21 5.64 -11.54
CA PRO A 11 -12.17 6.24 -10.73
C PRO A 11 -11.04 5.25 -10.45
N LEU A 12 -9.80 5.74 -10.36
CA LEU A 12 -8.61 4.93 -10.07
C LEU A 12 -8.29 4.99 -8.58
N ILE A 13 -8.22 3.82 -7.94
CA ILE A 13 -7.71 3.67 -6.58
C ILE A 13 -6.32 3.02 -6.64
N VAL A 14 -5.33 3.69 -6.06
CA VAL A 14 -3.98 3.15 -5.89
C VAL A 14 -3.83 2.64 -4.47
N TRP A 15 -3.42 1.38 -4.33
CA TRP A 15 -3.28 0.68 -3.06
C TRP A 15 -1.81 0.45 -2.75
N ASP A 16 -1.35 0.77 -1.55
CA ASP A 16 -0.15 0.13 -1.02
C ASP A 16 -0.36 -1.39 -0.89
N VAL A 17 0.74 -2.14 -0.89
CA VAL A 17 0.72 -3.60 -0.84
C VAL A 17 0.94 -4.09 0.58
N ASP A 18 2.11 -3.76 1.14
CA ASP A 18 2.53 -4.22 2.45
C ASP A 18 1.70 -3.52 3.52
N ASP A 19 1.13 -4.29 4.45
CA ASP A 19 0.27 -3.78 5.51
C ASP A 19 -0.98 -3.00 5.00
N VAL A 20 -1.42 -3.26 3.78
CA VAL A 20 -2.73 -2.79 3.26
C VAL A 20 -3.46 -3.92 2.53
N LEU A 21 -2.82 -4.53 1.53
CA LEU A 21 -3.37 -5.70 0.85
C LEU A 21 -3.00 -7.00 1.57
N ASN A 22 -1.85 -7.02 2.25
CA ASN A 22 -1.36 -8.12 3.09
C ASN A 22 -1.08 -7.63 4.52
N ASN A 23 -0.67 -8.55 5.41
CA ASN A 23 -0.26 -8.27 6.79
C ASN A 23 1.24 -8.53 6.99
N LEU A 24 2.10 -7.97 6.13
CA LEU A 24 3.54 -8.23 6.12
C LEU A 24 4.18 -8.02 7.50
N THR A 25 3.96 -6.86 8.12
CA THR A 25 4.63 -6.54 9.39
C THR A 25 4.13 -7.42 10.52
N TYR A 26 2.84 -7.78 10.54
CA TYR A 26 2.30 -8.72 11.54
C TYR A 26 2.97 -10.09 11.42
N GLU A 27 3.01 -10.66 10.21
CA GLU A 27 3.54 -12.00 9.99
C GLU A 27 5.05 -12.07 10.23
N TRP A 28 5.79 -11.02 9.85
CA TRP A 28 7.20 -10.88 10.21
C TRP A 28 7.39 -10.77 11.72
N PHE A 29 6.58 -9.93 12.37
CA PHE A 29 6.69 -9.67 13.80
C PHE A 29 6.37 -10.91 14.64
N ASP A 30 5.38 -11.71 14.25
CA ASP A 30 5.04 -12.98 14.91
C ASP A 30 6.22 -13.98 14.87
N GLU A 31 6.90 -14.10 13.71
CA GLU A 31 8.11 -14.91 13.58
C GLU A 31 9.26 -14.33 14.42
N PHE A 32 9.46 -13.00 14.36
CA PHE A 32 10.48 -12.31 15.14
C PHE A 32 10.27 -12.49 16.65
N GLU A 33 9.05 -12.31 17.15
CA GLU A 33 8.72 -12.43 18.57
C GLU A 33 8.85 -13.87 19.06
N THR A 34 8.46 -14.85 18.24
CA THR A 34 8.65 -16.28 18.55
C THR A 34 10.14 -16.61 18.79
N LEU A 35 11.04 -16.00 18.01
CA LEU A 35 12.48 -16.25 18.10
C LEU A 35 13.16 -15.43 19.20
N ASN A 36 12.75 -14.17 19.39
CA ASN A 36 13.46 -13.22 20.25
C ASN A 36 12.81 -13.01 21.62
N ARG A 37 11.52 -13.33 21.77
CA ARG A 37 10.73 -13.24 23.01
C ARG A 37 10.88 -11.88 23.69
N THR A 38 10.66 -10.80 22.93
CA THR A 38 10.76 -9.43 23.45
C THR A 38 9.67 -9.12 24.48
N GLY A 39 8.56 -9.86 24.47
CA GLY A 39 7.38 -9.62 25.29
C GLY A 39 6.48 -8.49 24.76
N ILE A 40 6.78 -7.95 23.58
CA ILE A 40 5.99 -6.91 22.91
C ILE A 40 4.89 -7.61 22.09
N THR A 41 3.66 -7.09 22.13
CA THR A 41 2.59 -7.56 21.25
C THR A 41 2.49 -6.69 20.00
N TYR A 42 1.92 -7.22 18.92
CA TYR A 42 1.80 -6.49 17.66
C TYR A 42 1.01 -5.18 17.82
N GLU A 43 -0.01 -5.15 18.65
CA GLU A 43 -0.84 -3.97 18.92
C GLU A 43 -0.08 -2.86 19.65
N LYS A 44 1.10 -3.18 20.21
CA LYS A 44 2.00 -2.24 20.87
C LYS A 44 3.05 -1.65 19.93
N LEU A 45 3.10 -2.06 18.66
CA LEU A 45 3.96 -1.43 17.66
C LEU A 45 3.43 -0.03 17.32
N SER A 46 3.93 0.99 18.02
CA SER A 46 3.52 2.40 17.84
C SER A 46 4.30 3.14 16.77
N GLU A 47 5.26 2.50 16.10
CA GLU A 47 6.02 3.05 14.98
C GLU A 47 6.26 1.96 13.92
N ASN A 48 6.33 2.37 12.66
CA ASN A 48 6.77 1.54 11.55
C ASN A 48 7.81 2.35 10.75
N PRO A 49 9.06 1.88 10.66
CA PRO A 49 9.59 0.62 11.20
C PRO A 49 9.69 0.58 12.74
N PRO A 50 9.58 -0.63 13.37
CA PRO A 50 9.60 -0.81 14.83
C PRO A 50 11.00 -0.99 15.42
N ASP A 51 12.06 -0.67 14.68
CA ASP A 51 13.44 -0.98 15.09
C ASP A 51 13.84 -0.38 16.44
N ARG A 52 13.39 0.85 16.75
CA ARG A 52 13.71 1.48 18.04
C ARG A 52 12.92 0.86 19.18
N LEU A 53 11.63 0.55 18.97
CA LEU A 53 10.82 -0.18 19.95
C LEU A 53 11.40 -1.56 20.29
N LEU A 54 11.95 -2.25 19.29
CA LEU A 54 12.53 -3.59 19.45
C LEU A 54 13.98 -3.56 19.94
N GLY A 55 14.58 -2.38 20.07
CA GLY A 55 15.97 -2.23 20.51
C GLY A 55 17.00 -2.81 19.54
N ILE A 56 16.67 -2.89 18.24
CA ILE A 56 17.56 -3.38 17.19
C ILE A 56 17.99 -2.24 16.28
N SER A 57 19.10 -2.44 15.56
CA SER A 57 19.53 -1.45 14.56
C SER A 57 18.56 -1.43 13.38
N ARG A 58 18.46 -0.28 12.70
CA ARG A 58 17.72 -0.15 11.44
C ARG A 58 18.18 -1.18 10.40
N GLU A 59 19.48 -1.39 10.31
CA GLU A 59 20.09 -2.33 9.36
C GLU A 59 19.62 -3.76 9.66
N SER A 60 19.72 -4.19 10.92
CA SER A 60 19.26 -5.52 11.36
C SER A 60 17.75 -5.73 11.14
N TYR A 61 16.94 -4.70 11.36
CA TYR A 61 15.51 -4.76 11.03
C TYR A 61 15.28 -4.97 9.54
N LEU A 62 15.92 -4.17 8.69
CA LEU A 62 15.73 -4.24 7.23
C LEU A 62 16.24 -5.57 6.67
N GLU A 63 17.37 -6.09 7.15
CA GLU A 63 17.87 -7.41 6.78
C GLU A 63 16.88 -8.52 7.17
N SER A 64 16.39 -8.50 8.41
CA SER A 64 15.41 -9.48 8.90
C SER A 64 14.11 -9.45 8.08
N LEU A 65 13.60 -8.25 7.80
CA LEU A 65 12.37 -8.09 7.02
C LEU A 65 12.55 -8.49 5.56
N ASP A 66 13.70 -8.19 4.96
CA ASP A 66 13.98 -8.57 3.58
C ASP A 66 14.11 -10.10 3.43
N ASP A 67 14.82 -10.74 4.36
CA ASP A 67 14.94 -12.20 4.41
C ASP A 67 13.56 -12.86 4.58
N PHE A 68 12.71 -12.26 5.41
CA PHE A 68 11.32 -12.69 5.54
C PHE A 68 10.55 -12.54 4.23
N ARG A 69 10.61 -11.36 3.58
CA ARG A 69 9.96 -11.13 2.26
C ARG A 69 10.38 -12.19 1.24
N MET A 70 11.68 -12.44 1.10
CA MET A 70 12.19 -13.41 0.13
C MET A 70 11.70 -14.84 0.39
N ARG A 71 11.51 -15.22 1.65
CA ARG A 71 11.03 -16.57 2.04
C ARG A 71 9.51 -16.70 2.01
N ARG A 72 8.78 -15.63 2.33
CA ARG A 72 7.36 -15.72 2.75
C ARG A 72 6.40 -14.86 1.96
N ILE A 73 6.84 -13.86 1.19
CA ILE A 73 5.91 -12.90 0.58
C ILE A 73 4.85 -13.56 -0.30
N THR A 74 5.20 -14.59 -1.07
CA THR A 74 4.29 -15.29 -1.98
C THR A 74 3.27 -16.20 -1.27
N SER A 75 3.48 -16.48 0.02
CA SER A 75 2.60 -17.30 0.86
C SER A 75 1.77 -16.49 1.85
N LEU A 76 2.00 -15.18 1.96
CA LEU A 76 1.16 -14.28 2.76
C LEU A 76 -0.30 -14.39 2.32
N LYS A 77 -1.21 -14.30 3.30
CA LYS A 77 -2.63 -14.20 3.02
C LYS A 77 -3.01 -12.74 2.76
N PRO A 78 -4.00 -12.48 1.88
CA PRO A 78 -4.62 -11.17 1.81
C PRO A 78 -5.21 -10.77 3.16
N VAL A 79 -5.27 -9.46 3.41
CA VAL A 79 -6.13 -8.91 4.47
C VAL A 79 -7.57 -9.26 4.12
N GLU A 80 -8.24 -10.00 4.99
CA GLU A 80 -9.57 -10.57 4.73
C GLU A 80 -10.59 -9.47 4.43
N GLU A 81 -10.61 -8.42 5.24
CA GLU A 81 -11.52 -7.29 5.09
C GLU A 81 -11.33 -6.57 3.76
N THR A 82 -10.07 -6.38 3.35
CA THR A 82 -9.72 -5.79 2.04
C THR A 82 -10.22 -6.68 0.90
N MET A 83 -9.98 -7.99 0.97
CA MET A 83 -10.46 -8.93 -0.05
C MET A 83 -11.99 -8.94 -0.14
N GLN A 84 -12.68 -8.97 1.00
CA GLN A 84 -14.15 -8.89 1.06
C GLN A 84 -14.68 -7.58 0.47
N TRP A 85 -13.96 -6.47 0.64
CA TRP A 85 -14.30 -5.21 -0.01
C TRP A 85 -14.12 -5.29 -1.54
N PHE A 86 -13.02 -5.88 -2.03
CA PHE A 86 -12.80 -6.09 -3.47
C PHE A 86 -13.88 -6.96 -4.11
N ILE A 87 -14.28 -8.06 -3.45
CA ILE A 87 -15.37 -8.94 -3.91
C ILE A 87 -16.69 -8.16 -4.05
N ARG A 88 -17.01 -7.30 -3.07
CA ARG A 88 -18.27 -6.54 -3.05
C ARG A 88 -18.27 -5.30 -3.96
N HIS A 89 -17.12 -4.64 -4.11
CA HIS A 89 -17.05 -3.28 -4.66
C HIS A 89 -15.95 -3.05 -5.70
N GLY A 90 -14.95 -3.93 -5.83
CA GLY A 90 -13.80 -3.74 -6.71
C GLY A 90 -14.19 -3.52 -8.17
N ASN A 91 -15.28 -4.13 -8.63
CA ASN A 91 -15.76 -3.92 -10.01
C ASN A 91 -16.23 -2.49 -10.31
N LYS A 92 -16.41 -1.63 -9.30
CA LYS A 92 -16.83 -0.22 -9.46
C LYS A 92 -15.66 0.72 -9.80
N PHE A 93 -14.41 0.27 -9.65
CA PHE A 93 -13.22 1.12 -9.78
C PHE A 93 -12.18 0.51 -10.72
N ARG A 94 -11.20 1.32 -11.12
CA ARG A 94 -9.91 0.84 -11.61
C ARG A 94 -8.96 0.74 -10.41
N HIS A 95 -8.03 -0.21 -10.48
CA HIS A 95 -7.09 -0.44 -9.38
C HIS A 95 -5.66 -0.59 -9.88
N ALA A 96 -4.73 -0.01 -9.13
CA ALA A 96 -3.29 -0.21 -9.26
C ALA A 96 -2.69 -0.51 -7.88
N ALA A 97 -1.61 -1.28 -7.84
CA ALA A 97 -0.80 -1.46 -6.65
C ALA A 97 0.48 -0.60 -6.75
N LEU A 98 0.89 0.02 -5.63
CA LEU A 98 2.11 0.82 -5.51
C LEU A 98 2.80 0.60 -4.17
N THR A 99 3.96 -0.05 -4.18
CA THR A 99 4.72 -0.35 -2.96
C THR A 99 6.14 0.25 -2.97
N ALA A 100 6.69 0.50 -1.78
CA ALA A 100 8.11 0.76 -1.60
C ALA A 100 8.79 -0.53 -1.11
N THR A 101 9.59 -1.16 -1.95
CA THR A 101 10.17 -2.49 -1.66
C THR A 101 11.61 -2.58 -2.16
N PRO A 102 12.49 -3.37 -1.53
CA PRO A 102 13.79 -3.71 -2.12
C PRO A 102 13.62 -4.24 -3.52
N PHE A 103 14.53 -3.87 -4.43
CA PHE A 103 14.45 -4.25 -5.83
C PHE A 103 14.36 -5.77 -5.99
N ARG A 104 15.16 -6.53 -5.23
CA ARG A 104 15.15 -8.00 -5.22
C ARG A 104 13.80 -8.62 -4.83
N CYS A 105 12.98 -7.92 -4.04
CA CYS A 105 11.68 -8.38 -3.57
C CYS A 105 10.53 -8.00 -4.52
N ALA A 106 10.74 -7.04 -5.42
CA ALA A 106 9.69 -6.52 -6.30
C ALA A 106 9.03 -7.60 -7.18
N PRO A 107 9.76 -8.56 -7.80
CA PRO A 107 9.13 -9.60 -8.61
C PRO A 107 8.17 -10.49 -7.81
N ALA A 108 8.56 -10.87 -6.59
CA ALA A 108 7.75 -11.72 -5.73
C ALA A 108 6.52 -10.97 -5.18
N SER A 109 6.67 -9.68 -4.87
CA SER A 109 5.55 -8.81 -4.50
C SER A 109 4.55 -8.64 -5.65
N ALA A 110 5.04 -8.39 -6.87
CA ALA A 110 4.19 -8.30 -8.07
C ALA A 110 3.44 -9.62 -8.32
N GLN A 111 4.13 -10.76 -8.23
CA GLN A 111 3.50 -12.08 -8.36
C GLN A 111 2.38 -12.26 -7.34
N TRP A 112 2.63 -11.89 -6.08
CA TRP A 112 1.63 -12.01 -5.01
C TRP A 112 0.39 -11.15 -5.30
N VAL A 113 0.58 -9.89 -5.71
CA VAL A 113 -0.54 -8.99 -6.06
C VAL A 113 -1.36 -9.58 -7.20
N ILE A 114 -0.72 -10.03 -8.28
CA ILE A 114 -1.45 -10.58 -9.44
C ILE A 114 -2.15 -11.90 -9.10
N LYS A 115 -1.54 -12.74 -8.26
CA LYS A 115 -2.14 -14.00 -7.81
C LYS A 115 -3.43 -13.78 -7.01
N HIS A 116 -3.44 -12.82 -6.09
CA HIS A 116 -4.55 -12.63 -5.16
C HIS A 116 -5.56 -11.58 -5.63
N TYR A 117 -5.08 -10.50 -6.23
CA TYR A 117 -5.84 -9.34 -6.67
C TYR A 117 -5.72 -9.09 -8.18
N GLY A 118 -5.30 -10.09 -8.98
CA GLY A 118 -5.78 -10.22 -10.36
C GLY A 118 -7.31 -10.17 -10.36
N ASN A 119 -8.07 -10.41 -11.41
CA ASN A 119 -9.49 -9.95 -11.47
C ASN A 119 -9.64 -8.42 -11.41
N TRP A 120 -9.06 -7.69 -10.45
CA TRP A 120 -9.21 -6.23 -10.26
C TRP A 120 -7.95 -5.40 -10.53
N ILE A 121 -6.83 -5.70 -9.86
CA ILE A 121 -5.54 -5.01 -10.00
C ILE A 121 -4.80 -5.59 -11.21
N ARG A 122 -4.49 -4.73 -12.18
CA ARG A 122 -3.80 -5.12 -13.44
C ARG A 122 -2.45 -4.44 -13.64
N THR A 123 -2.13 -3.43 -12.85
CA THR A 123 -0.84 -2.77 -12.86
C THR A 123 -0.22 -2.82 -11.47
N PHE A 124 1.07 -3.11 -11.45
CA PHE A 124 1.91 -3.12 -10.27
C PHE A 124 3.03 -2.12 -10.51
N HIS A 125 3.18 -1.18 -9.58
CA HIS A 125 4.21 -0.17 -9.56
C HIS A 125 5.01 -0.35 -8.28
N PHE A 126 6.29 0.02 -8.33
CA PHE A 126 7.09 0.07 -7.12
C PHE A 126 8.11 1.20 -7.18
N VAL A 127 8.38 1.77 -6.02
CA VAL A 127 9.52 2.65 -5.80
C VAL A 127 10.58 1.82 -5.08
N PRO A 128 11.81 1.70 -5.62
CA PRO A 128 12.83 0.92 -4.95
C PRO A 128 13.13 1.46 -3.55
N SER A 129 13.24 0.55 -2.56
CA SER A 129 13.81 0.82 -1.24
C SER A 129 15.23 0.26 -1.21
N PRO A 130 16.24 1.04 -1.62
CA PRO A 130 17.59 0.53 -1.81
C PRO A 130 18.26 0.13 -0.48
N ARG A 131 19.13 -0.86 -0.57
CA ARG A 131 20.14 -1.20 0.44
C ARG A 131 21.47 -0.57 0.07
N LYS A 132 22.41 -0.56 1.02
CA LYS A 132 23.70 0.13 0.91
C LYS A 132 24.50 -0.25 -0.35
N ASP A 133 24.41 -1.51 -0.75
CA ASP A 133 25.17 -2.07 -1.87
C ASP A 133 24.34 -2.23 -3.16
N ASP A 134 23.10 -1.73 -3.19
CA ASP A 134 22.23 -1.85 -4.36
C ASP A 134 22.69 -0.92 -5.48
N GLN A 135 23.01 -1.51 -6.64
CA GLN A 135 23.22 -0.77 -7.89
C GLN A 135 21.94 -0.76 -8.71
N ILE A 136 21.06 0.19 -8.39
CA ILE A 136 19.76 0.35 -9.06
C ILE A 136 19.65 1.72 -9.72
N VAL A 137 19.03 1.74 -10.89
CA VAL A 137 18.60 2.99 -11.52
C VAL A 137 17.38 3.48 -10.74
N ARG A 138 17.45 4.72 -10.23
CA ARG A 138 16.32 5.39 -9.57
C ARG A 138 15.62 6.30 -10.56
N TYR A 139 14.36 6.00 -10.82
CA TYR A 139 13.48 6.88 -11.60
C TYR A 139 12.70 7.84 -10.69
N HIS A 140 12.29 7.35 -9.53
CA HIS A 140 11.51 8.06 -8.53
C HIS A 140 12.13 7.85 -7.15
N GLU A 141 12.22 8.91 -6.34
CA GLU A 141 12.73 8.81 -4.97
C GLU A 141 11.65 8.41 -3.97
N ASN A 142 10.38 8.64 -4.30
CA ASN A 142 9.25 8.39 -3.41
C ASN A 142 7.97 8.07 -4.19
N LYS A 143 6.94 7.59 -3.47
CA LYS A 143 5.64 7.24 -4.06
C LYS A 143 4.94 8.43 -4.70
N LEU A 144 5.12 9.65 -4.18
CA LEU A 144 4.47 10.85 -4.71
C LEU A 144 4.93 11.15 -6.15
N GLU A 145 6.23 11.06 -6.43
CA GLU A 145 6.75 11.28 -7.78
C GLU A 145 6.13 10.31 -8.78
N LEU A 146 6.06 9.02 -8.43
CA LEU A 146 5.42 8.02 -9.28
C LEU A 146 3.91 8.21 -9.38
N LEU A 147 3.21 8.55 -8.28
CA LEU A 147 1.79 8.87 -8.29
C LEU A 147 1.46 10.05 -9.22
N SER A 148 2.35 11.03 -9.32
CA SER A 148 2.19 12.21 -10.18
C SER A 148 2.26 11.86 -11.67
N GLU A 149 2.91 10.75 -12.03
CA GLU A 149 2.94 10.22 -13.41
C GLU A 149 1.74 9.31 -13.73
N ILE A 150 1.11 8.74 -12.70
CA ILE A 150 -0.11 7.95 -12.86
C ILE A 150 -1.28 8.92 -13.07
N ALA A 151 -1.77 9.01 -14.31
CA ALA A 151 -2.89 9.88 -14.64
C ALA A 151 -4.15 9.55 -13.82
N GLU A 152 -4.75 10.59 -13.24
CA GLU A 152 -6.10 10.59 -12.63
C GLU A 152 -6.28 9.66 -11.41
N VAL A 153 -5.26 9.55 -10.54
CA VAL A 153 -5.42 8.92 -9.23
C VAL A 153 -6.54 9.61 -8.45
N SER A 154 -7.62 8.89 -8.21
CA SER A 154 -8.81 9.42 -7.55
C SER A 154 -8.75 9.20 -6.03
N LEU A 155 -8.05 8.16 -5.60
CA LEU A 155 -7.80 7.84 -4.20
C LEU A 155 -6.48 7.07 -4.06
N PHE A 156 -5.67 7.44 -3.08
CA PHE A 156 -4.49 6.70 -2.65
C PHE A 156 -4.68 6.13 -1.24
N ILE A 157 -4.37 4.85 -1.04
CA ILE A 157 -4.54 4.14 0.23
C ILE A 157 -3.20 3.57 0.65
N ASP A 158 -2.72 3.95 1.84
CA ASP A 158 -1.40 3.60 2.38
C ASP A 158 -1.49 3.61 3.90
N ASP A 159 -0.68 2.80 4.60
CA ASP A 159 -0.63 2.81 6.07
C ASP A 159 0.35 3.86 6.62
N SER A 160 1.27 4.36 5.80
CA SER A 160 2.28 5.35 6.15
C SER A 160 1.73 6.77 6.09
N GLU A 161 1.63 7.43 7.25
CA GLU A 161 1.22 8.83 7.31
C GLU A 161 2.12 9.76 6.49
N THR A 162 3.41 9.47 6.39
CA THR A 162 4.34 10.25 5.56
C THR A 162 3.98 10.19 4.08
N ASN A 163 3.67 9.02 3.54
CA ASN A 163 3.27 8.88 2.14
C ASN A 163 1.97 9.64 1.84
N LEU A 164 1.02 9.57 2.78
CA LEU A 164 -0.29 10.21 2.64
C LEU A 164 -0.17 11.73 2.70
N ILE A 165 0.61 12.28 3.64
CA ILE A 165 0.87 13.73 3.74
C ILE A 165 1.48 14.25 2.43
N LEU A 166 2.45 13.52 1.88
CA LEU A 166 3.06 13.88 0.59
C LEU A 166 2.03 13.86 -0.55
N ALA A 167 1.21 12.81 -0.65
CA ALA A 167 0.17 12.71 -1.67
C ALA A 167 -0.89 13.82 -1.53
N GLU A 168 -1.35 14.11 -0.32
CA GLU A 168 -2.31 15.19 -0.02
C GLU A 168 -1.75 16.57 -0.37
N SER A 169 -0.46 16.80 -0.11
CA SER A 169 0.21 18.06 -0.49
C SER A 169 0.23 18.31 -2.00
N ALA A 170 0.11 17.25 -2.81
CA ALA A 170 -0.01 17.31 -4.26
C ALA A 170 -1.47 17.26 -4.76
N GLY A 171 -2.45 17.36 -3.85
CA GLY A 171 -3.88 17.36 -4.18
C GLY A 171 -4.49 15.98 -4.44
N ILE A 172 -3.79 14.90 -4.09
CA ILE A 172 -4.30 13.53 -4.23
C ILE A 172 -5.10 13.18 -2.98
N ASN A 173 -6.38 12.84 -3.15
CA ASN A 173 -7.20 12.34 -2.06
C ASN A 173 -6.56 11.06 -1.50
N SER A 174 -6.36 11.02 -0.19
CA SER A 174 -5.62 9.94 0.46
C SER A 174 -6.35 9.42 1.70
N LEU A 175 -6.10 8.16 2.06
CA LEU A 175 -6.83 7.46 3.11
C LEU A 175 -5.89 6.51 3.87
N ALA A 176 -5.66 6.80 5.16
CA ALA A 176 -4.69 6.12 6.03
C ALA A 176 -5.14 4.74 6.52
N PHE A 177 -4.65 3.65 5.95
CA PHE A 177 -5.14 2.31 6.28
C PHE A 177 -4.88 1.95 7.76
N PRO A 178 -5.87 1.52 8.56
CA PRO A 178 -5.71 1.28 9.99
C PRO A 178 -4.60 0.26 10.32
N ARG A 179 -3.60 0.72 11.08
CA ARG A 179 -2.51 -0.10 11.62
C ARG A 179 -2.10 0.37 13.02
N PRO A 180 -1.48 -0.49 13.84
CA PRO A 180 -1.13 -0.14 15.23
C PRO A 180 -0.28 1.13 15.40
N TRP A 181 0.50 1.49 14.36
CA TRP A 181 1.44 2.60 14.35
C TRP A 181 0.88 3.92 13.81
N ASN A 182 -0.38 3.98 13.39
CA ASN A 182 -0.95 5.21 12.85
C ASN A 182 -2.20 5.67 13.59
N ARG A 183 -2.65 6.90 13.28
CA ARG A 183 -3.79 7.56 13.92
C ARG A 183 -5.12 6.79 13.84
N ASN A 184 -5.22 5.83 12.93
CA ASN A 184 -6.43 5.05 12.69
C ASN A 184 -6.41 3.69 13.39
N ARG A 185 -5.44 3.43 14.28
CA ARG A 185 -5.23 2.15 14.98
C ARG A 185 -6.46 1.52 15.64
N ASP A 186 -7.42 2.33 16.08
CA ASP A 186 -8.61 1.84 16.81
C ASP A 186 -9.86 1.73 15.91
N LEU A 187 -9.72 1.94 14.59
CA LEU A 187 -10.85 1.86 13.66
C LEU A 187 -11.14 0.42 13.22
N ASN A 188 -12.42 0.10 13.11
CA ASN A 188 -12.87 -1.15 12.50
C ASN A 188 -12.60 -1.14 10.98
N LEU A 189 -11.86 -2.14 10.48
CA LEU A 189 -11.47 -2.20 9.06
C LEU A 189 -12.67 -2.30 8.09
N PHE A 190 -13.74 -3.00 8.45
CA PHE A 190 -14.93 -3.08 7.60
C PHE A 190 -15.59 -1.70 7.46
N GLU A 191 -15.90 -1.04 8.58
CA GLU A 191 -16.50 0.30 8.58
C GLU A 191 -15.59 1.33 7.88
N TYR A 192 -14.29 1.18 8.06
CA TYR A 192 -13.29 2.00 7.43
C TYR A 192 -13.29 1.86 5.90
N LEU A 193 -13.26 0.63 5.39
CA LEU A 193 -13.28 0.33 3.96
C LEU A 193 -14.61 0.76 3.30
N GLU A 194 -15.72 0.74 4.02
CA GLU A 194 -16.99 1.27 3.51
C GLU A 194 -16.92 2.76 3.16
N LYS A 195 -16.06 3.54 3.83
CA LYS A 195 -15.83 4.96 3.50
C LYS A 195 -15.37 5.16 2.06
N ILE A 196 -14.61 4.20 1.50
CA ILE A 196 -14.13 4.24 0.10
C ILE A 196 -15.31 4.26 -0.87
N THR A 197 -16.43 3.63 -0.52
CA THR A 197 -17.62 3.57 -1.40
C THR A 197 -18.54 4.78 -1.22
N LEU A 198 -18.58 5.35 -0.02
CA LEU A 198 -19.54 6.38 0.37
C LEU A 198 -19.07 7.81 0.06
N ASN A 199 -17.77 8.07 0.10
CA ASN A 199 -17.18 9.37 -0.15
C ASN A 199 -15.84 9.19 -0.86
N ASN A 200 -15.54 9.97 -1.91
CA ASN A 200 -14.20 10.45 -2.32
C ASN A 200 -14.03 10.72 -3.83
N PHE A 201 -15.02 10.43 -4.68
CA PHE A 201 -14.86 10.61 -6.13
C PHE A 201 -15.43 11.93 -6.68
N ALA A 202 -15.85 12.85 -5.80
CA ALA A 202 -16.57 14.08 -6.19
C ALA A 202 -15.67 15.29 -6.53
N LYS A 203 -14.34 15.17 -6.54
CA LYS A 203 -13.46 16.27 -7.00
C LYS A 203 -12.96 15.97 -8.40
N ASN A 204 -13.66 16.53 -9.38
CA ASN A 204 -13.30 16.48 -10.79
C ASN A 204 -12.13 17.46 -11.03
N PRO A 205 -10.92 17.03 -11.46
CA PRO A 205 -9.81 17.94 -11.76
C PRO A 205 -10.04 18.86 -12.96
N ALA A 206 -11.16 18.66 -13.68
CA ALA A 206 -11.51 19.39 -14.89
C ALA A 206 -11.68 20.91 -14.68
N GLU A 207 -11.82 21.40 -13.44
CA GLU A 207 -12.04 22.84 -13.17
C GLU A 207 -10.75 23.67 -13.11
N HIS A 208 -9.55 23.08 -13.13
CA HIS A 208 -8.29 23.83 -13.10
C HIS A 208 -7.55 23.94 -14.44
N ARG A 209 -8.10 23.42 -15.54
CA ARG A 209 -7.52 23.57 -16.90
C ARG A 209 -8.25 24.59 -17.79
N ALA A 210 -8.92 25.56 -17.18
CA ALA A 210 -9.55 26.65 -17.90
C ALA A 210 -9.24 28.00 -17.24
N GLN A 211 -7.97 28.42 -17.26
CA GLN A 211 -7.65 29.85 -17.33
C GLN A 211 -6.53 30.06 -18.36
N PRO A 212 -6.68 31.05 -19.26
CA PRO A 212 -5.82 31.25 -20.43
C PRO A 212 -4.42 31.78 -20.08
#